data_AF-A0A950LPH1-F1
#
_entry.id   AF-A0A950LPH1-F1
#
_cell.length_a   1.000
_cell.length_b   1.000
_cell.length_c   1.000
_cell.angle_alpha   90.00
_cell.angle_beta   90.00
_cell.angle_gamma   90.00
#
_symmetry.space_group_name_H-M   'P 1'
#
loop_
_entity.id
_entity.type
_entity.pdbx_description
1 polymer ?
#
loop_
_entity_poly.entity_id
_entity_poly.type
_entity_poly.pdbx_seq_one_letter_code
_entity_poly.pdbx_strand_id
1 'polypeptide(L)'
;MANPLPLHLRRLEAEAIHIMREVVSEFSNPVMLYSIGKDSSAMLHVAMKAFYPALPPFPLLHVDTTWKFREMIAFRDQTAERLGLDLLVHTNKEGVARGVSPIASGSQVHTQVMKTEALRQALDKFGFDAAIGGARRDEEKSRAKERVFSFRSAGHAWNP
;
A
#
# COMPACT_ATOMS: atom_id res chain seq x y z
N MET A 1 -32.41 2.35 -1.09
CA MET A 1 -31.44 2.31 -2.21
C MET A 1 -30.31 3.26 -1.85
N ALA A 2 -29.05 2.84 -1.97
CA ALA A 2 -27.92 3.75 -1.71
C ALA A 2 -27.98 4.91 -2.72
N ASN A 3 -27.82 6.14 -2.25
CA ASN A 3 -27.73 7.29 -3.15
C ASN A 3 -26.56 7.08 -4.12
N PRO A 4 -26.76 7.31 -5.43
CA PRO A 4 -25.67 7.18 -6.39
C PRO A 4 -24.57 8.20 -6.05
N LEU A 5 -23.31 7.77 -6.20
CA LEU A 5 -22.17 8.67 -6.06
C LEU A 5 -22.33 9.90 -6.99
N PRO A 6 -21.94 11.11 -6.54
CA PRO A 6 -21.83 12.28 -7.40
C PRO A 6 -21.03 11.97 -8.67
N LEU A 7 -21.34 12.67 -9.77
CA LEU A 7 -20.70 12.41 -11.07
C LEU A 7 -19.17 12.45 -11.00
N HIS A 8 -18.59 13.38 -10.23
CA HIS A 8 -17.13 13.47 -10.07
C HIS A 8 -16.55 12.24 -9.35
N LEU A 9 -17.20 11.74 -8.29
CA LEU A 9 -16.74 10.53 -7.58
C LEU A 9 -16.88 9.28 -8.45
N ARG A 10 -17.91 9.19 -9.29
CA ARG A 10 -18.03 8.08 -10.26
C ARG A 10 -16.89 8.09 -11.27
N ARG A 11 -16.49 9.28 -11.75
CA ARG A 11 -15.34 9.41 -12.66
C ARG A 11 -14.04 8.99 -11.99
N LEU A 12 -13.78 9.47 -10.77
CA LEU A 12 -12.59 9.09 -10.01
C LEU A 12 -12.56 7.59 -9.68
N GLU A 13 -13.70 7.00 -9.31
CA GLU A 13 -13.81 5.55 -9.09
C GLU A 13 -13.52 4.76 -10.38
N ALA A 14 -14.07 5.17 -11.52
CA ALA A 14 -13.82 4.52 -12.80
C ALA A 14 -12.35 4.63 -13.23
N GLU A 15 -11.73 5.80 -13.06
CA GLU A 15 -10.31 6.01 -13.37
C GLU A 15 -9.41 5.14 -12.49
N ALA A 16 -9.67 5.10 -11.19
CA ALA A 16 -8.92 4.26 -10.26
C ALA A 16 -9.07 2.76 -10.57
N ILE A 17 -10.27 2.29 -10.92
CA ILE A 17 -10.51 0.92 -11.37
C ILE A 17 -9.71 0.61 -12.64
N HIS A 18 -9.73 1.52 -13.61
CA HIS A 18 -8.98 1.34 -14.85
C HIS A 18 -7.47 1.20 -14.58
N ILE A 19 -6.89 2.10 -13.78
CA ILE A 19 -5.47 2.04 -13.41
C ILE A 19 -5.12 0.71 -12.72
N MET A 20 -5.95 0.22 -11.80
CA MET A 20 -5.70 -1.06 -11.12
C MET A 20 -5.73 -2.25 -12.09
N ARG A 21 -6.64 -2.24 -13.06
CA ARG A 21 -6.74 -3.29 -14.07
C ARG A 21 -5.54 -3.28 -15.02
N GLU A 22 -5.07 -2.11 -15.42
CA GLU A 22 -3.86 -1.96 -16.24
C GLU A 22 -2.62 -2.49 -15.51
N VAL A 23 -2.49 -2.23 -14.20
CA VAL A 23 -1.40 -2.81 -13.40
C VAL A 23 -1.46 -4.35 -13.44
N VAL A 24 -2.64 -4.93 -13.31
CA VAL A 24 -2.80 -6.39 -13.34
C VAL A 24 -2.59 -6.99 -14.74
N SER A 25 -2.86 -6.24 -15.81
CA SER A 25 -2.63 -6.73 -17.18
C SER A 25 -1.17 -6.65 -17.60
N GLU A 26 -0.43 -5.64 -17.13
CA GLU A 26 0.94 -5.35 -17.59
C GLU A 26 2.04 -5.89 -16.67
N PHE A 27 1.72 -6.25 -15.42
CA PHE A 27 2.69 -6.70 -14.43
C PHE A 27 2.40 -8.13 -13.97
N SER A 28 3.46 -8.92 -13.75
CA SER A 28 3.35 -10.36 -13.44
C SER A 28 3.14 -10.65 -11.96
N ASN A 29 3.62 -9.79 -11.07
CA ASN A 29 3.54 -9.98 -9.62
C ASN A 29 3.26 -8.65 -8.89
N PRO A 30 2.05 -8.08 -9.04
CA PRO A 30 1.66 -6.87 -8.35
C PRO A 30 1.37 -7.12 -6.86
N VAL A 31 1.54 -6.08 -6.05
CA VAL A 31 1.12 -6.04 -4.65
C VAL A 31 0.41 -4.74 -4.31
N MET A 32 -0.52 -4.79 -3.37
CA MET A 32 -1.19 -3.60 -2.86
C MET A 32 -0.71 -3.23 -1.46
N LEU A 33 -0.19 -2.01 -1.29
CA LEU A 33 0.28 -1.53 0.01
C LEU A 33 -0.91 -1.14 0.90
N TYR A 34 -1.14 -1.90 1.97
CA TYR A 34 -2.27 -1.72 2.88
C TYR A 34 -1.80 -1.25 4.26
N SER A 35 -1.85 0.06 4.50
CA SER A 35 -1.36 0.68 5.74
C SER A 35 -2.39 0.78 6.86
N ILE A 36 -3.65 0.37 6.60
CA ILE A 36 -4.80 0.51 7.49
C ILE A 36 -5.21 1.98 7.71
N GLY A 37 -4.74 2.88 6.84
CA GLY A 37 -5.18 4.26 6.81
C GLY A 37 -6.45 4.43 5.97
N LYS A 38 -7.08 5.60 6.07
CA LYS A 38 -8.28 5.96 5.29
C LYS A 38 -8.08 5.76 3.78
N ASP A 39 -6.93 6.16 3.25
CA ASP A 39 -6.67 6.14 1.81
C ASP A 39 -6.45 4.70 1.33
N SER A 40 -5.67 3.89 2.08
CA SER A 40 -5.49 2.48 1.75
C SER A 40 -6.78 1.67 1.86
N SER A 41 -7.69 2.04 2.78
CA SER A 41 -9.02 1.41 2.89
C SER A 41 -9.96 1.82 1.75
N ALA A 42 -9.93 3.09 1.32
CA ALA A 42 -10.66 3.53 0.13
C ALA A 42 -10.12 2.85 -1.13
N MET A 43 -8.79 2.75 -1.26
CA MET A 43 -8.13 2.02 -2.34
C MET A 43 -8.53 0.53 -2.33
N LEU A 44 -8.58 -0.11 -1.15
CA LEU A 44 -9.01 -1.51 -1.01
C LEU A 44 -10.46 -1.71 -1.48
N HIS A 45 -11.35 -0.79 -1.11
CA HIS A 45 -12.73 -0.81 -1.59
C HIS A 45 -12.82 -0.71 -3.13
N VAL A 46 -12.00 0.15 -3.74
CA VAL A 46 -11.91 0.27 -5.20
C VAL A 46 -11.34 -1.02 -5.82
N ALA A 47 -10.33 -1.65 -5.21
CA ALA A 47 -9.77 -2.92 -5.68
C ALA A 47 -10.83 -4.03 -5.68
N MET A 48 -11.63 -4.16 -4.62
CA MET A 48 -12.73 -5.13 -4.56
C MET A 48 -13.75 -4.91 -5.70
N LYS A 49 -14.04 -3.65 -6.05
CA LYS A 49 -14.90 -3.32 -7.19
C LYS A 49 -14.23 -3.61 -8.54
N ALA A 50 -12.93 -3.37 -8.66
CA ALA A 50 -12.20 -3.55 -9.90
C ALA A 50 -12.20 -5.01 -10.37
N PHE A 51 -12.21 -5.97 -9.44
CA PHE A 51 -12.07 -7.40 -9.76
C PHE A 51 -13.32 -8.24 -9.47
N TYR A 52 -14.39 -7.65 -8.93
CA TYR A 52 -15.67 -8.34 -8.74
C TYR A 52 -16.15 -9.02 -10.04
N PRO A 53 -16.64 -10.28 -10.00
CA PRO A 53 -16.96 -11.08 -8.80
C PRO A 53 -15.78 -11.86 -8.19
N ALA A 54 -14.60 -11.80 -8.79
CA ALA A 54 -13.40 -12.43 -8.24
C ALA A 54 -12.74 -11.55 -7.17
N LEU A 55 -11.80 -12.15 -6.43
CA LEU A 55 -10.89 -11.41 -5.57
C LEU A 55 -9.82 -10.70 -6.42
N PRO A 56 -9.26 -9.57 -5.94
CA PRO A 56 -8.08 -8.97 -6.57
C PRO A 56 -6.96 -10.00 -6.74
N PRO A 57 -6.34 -10.11 -7.93
CA PRO A 57 -5.32 -11.12 -8.22
C PRO A 57 -3.93 -10.70 -7.71
N PHE A 58 -3.87 -10.12 -6.52
CA PHE A 58 -2.65 -9.70 -5.85
C PHE A 58 -2.84 -9.71 -4.32
N PRO A 59 -1.78 -10.00 -3.56
CA PRO A 59 -1.85 -9.91 -2.11
C PRO A 59 -1.84 -8.47 -1.62
N LEU A 60 -2.27 -8.28 -0.37
CA LEU A 60 -2.02 -7.09 0.41
C LEU A 60 -0.65 -7.19 1.07
N LEU A 61 0.06 -6.08 1.21
CA LEU A 61 1.29 -5.98 1.99
C LEU A 61 1.19 -4.89 3.06
N HIS A 62 1.47 -5.29 4.30
CA HIS A 62 1.61 -4.40 5.43
C HIS A 62 3.05 -4.41 5.97
N VAL A 63 3.68 -3.23 6.00
CA VAL A 63 4.96 -3.03 6.71
C VAL A 63 4.65 -2.73 8.18
N ASP A 64 4.89 -3.71 9.05
CA ASP A 64 4.65 -3.60 10.48
C ASP A 64 5.90 -3.09 11.20
N THR A 65 5.79 -1.87 11.72
CA THR A 65 6.87 -1.22 12.46
C THR A 65 6.94 -1.65 13.92
N THR A 66 6.01 -2.48 14.40
CA THR A 66 5.77 -2.85 15.82
C THR A 66 5.32 -1.69 16.72
N TRP A 67 4.94 -0.56 16.14
CA TRP A 67 4.59 0.68 16.85
C TRP A 67 3.22 1.24 16.47
N LYS A 68 2.39 0.47 15.76
CA LYS A 68 1.00 0.86 15.48
C LYS A 68 0.10 0.58 16.69
N PHE A 69 -1.00 1.32 16.77
CA PHE A 69 -2.07 1.04 17.75
C PHE A 69 -2.60 -0.38 17.55
N ARG A 70 -2.85 -1.09 18.65
CA ARG A 70 -3.31 -2.49 18.64
C ARG A 70 -4.63 -2.63 17.89
N GLU A 71 -5.51 -1.65 18.02
CA GLU A 71 -6.79 -1.56 17.35
C GLU A 71 -6.64 -1.50 15.82
N MET A 72 -5.60 -0.82 15.32
CA MET A 72 -5.33 -0.83 13.88
C MET A 72 -4.95 -2.23 13.41
N ILE A 73 -4.11 -2.93 14.16
CA ILE A 73 -3.68 -4.30 13.83
C ILE A 73 -4.86 -5.27 13.88
N ALA A 74 -5.71 -5.20 14.91
CA ALA A 74 -6.91 -6.01 14.97
C ALA A 74 -7.86 -5.73 13.79
N PHE A 75 -8.08 -4.45 13.45
CA PHE A 75 -8.91 -4.08 12.30
C PHE A 75 -8.32 -4.56 10.97
N ARG A 76 -6.98 -4.53 10.81
CA ARG A 76 -6.27 -5.05 9.63
C ARG A 76 -6.58 -6.53 9.42
N ASP A 77 -6.36 -7.33 10.45
CA ASP A 77 -6.46 -8.79 10.41
C ASP A 77 -7.92 -9.21 10.13
N GLN A 78 -8.86 -8.61 10.87
CA GLN A 78 -10.30 -8.83 10.66
C GLN A 78 -10.76 -8.39 9.27
N THR A 79 -10.19 -7.32 8.70
CA THR A 79 -10.58 -6.84 7.36
C THR A 79 -10.08 -7.79 6.28
N ALA A 80 -8.84 -8.26 6.35
CA ALA A 80 -8.30 -9.22 5.39
C ALA A 80 -9.07 -10.56 5.46
N GLU A 81 -9.32 -11.07 6.66
CA GLU A 81 -10.10 -12.29 6.88
C GLU A 81 -11.53 -12.16 6.33
N ARG A 82 -12.24 -11.09 6.70
CA ARG A 82 -13.62 -10.83 6.25
C ARG A 82 -13.75 -10.73 4.73
N LEU A 83 -12.72 -10.24 4.05
CA LEU A 83 -12.70 -10.11 2.59
C LEU A 83 -12.08 -11.32 1.88
N GLY A 84 -11.54 -12.29 2.62
CA GLY A 84 -10.86 -13.47 2.07
C GLY A 84 -9.58 -13.15 1.31
N LEU A 85 -8.84 -12.10 1.73
CA LEU A 85 -7.64 -11.63 1.04
C LEU A 85 -6.36 -12.11 1.73
N ASP A 86 -5.36 -12.48 0.92
CA ASP A 86 -4.02 -12.75 1.42
C ASP A 86 -3.35 -11.46 1.89
N LEU A 87 -2.97 -11.43 3.17
CA LEU A 87 -2.27 -10.31 3.79
C LEU A 87 -0.86 -10.73 4.22
N LEU A 88 0.13 -10.20 3.52
CA LEU A 88 1.53 -10.33 3.85
C LEU A 88 1.91 -9.26 4.88
N VAL A 89 2.55 -9.69 5.96
CA VAL A 89 3.10 -8.78 6.97
C VAL A 89 4.61 -8.90 6.96
N HIS A 90 5.30 -7.76 6.82
CA HIS A 90 6.76 -7.69 6.87
C HIS A 90 7.24 -6.74 7.96
N THR A 91 8.21 -7.19 8.75
CA THR A 91 8.89 -6.41 9.78
C THR A 91 10.39 -6.50 9.55
N ASN A 92 11.09 -5.37 9.62
CA ASN A 92 12.54 -5.35 9.59
C ASN A 92 13.09 -5.89 10.92
N LYS A 93 13.42 -7.19 10.94
CA LYS A 93 13.95 -7.89 12.13
C LYS A 93 15.27 -7.32 12.63
N GLU A 94 16.13 -6.81 11.73
CA GLU A 94 17.38 -6.16 12.12
C GLU A 94 17.13 -4.84 12.86
N GLY A 95 16.16 -4.04 12.38
CA GLY A 95 15.72 -2.83 13.07
C GLY A 95 15.19 -3.12 14.46
N VAL A 96 14.38 -4.18 14.62
CA VAL A 96 13.91 -4.65 15.93
C VAL A 96 15.08 -5.09 16.83
N ALA A 97 16.00 -5.91 16.31
CA ALA A 97 17.16 -6.39 17.07
C ALA A 97 18.09 -5.26 17.54
N ARG A 98 18.17 -4.17 16.77
CA ARG A 98 18.90 -2.94 17.12
C ARG A 98 18.14 -2.03 18.08
N GLY A 99 16.92 -2.37 18.48
CA GLY A 99 16.08 -1.54 19.35
C GLY A 99 15.60 -0.25 18.70
N VAL A 100 15.53 -0.19 17.35
CA VAL A 100 15.13 1.02 16.63
C VAL A 100 13.67 1.35 16.90
N SER A 101 13.42 2.52 17.48
CA SER A 101 12.08 2.99 17.85
C SER A 101 11.96 4.49 17.66
N PRO A 102 10.72 5.03 17.53
CA PRO A 102 10.52 6.47 17.42
C PRO A 102 10.96 7.23 18.68
N ILE A 103 11.01 6.56 19.84
CA ILE A 103 11.45 7.14 21.11
C ILE A 103 12.98 7.08 21.26
N ALA A 104 13.59 5.91 21.09
CA ALA A 104 15.02 5.73 21.36
C ALA A 104 15.91 6.26 20.22
N SER A 105 15.46 6.18 18.97
CA SER A 105 16.25 6.53 17.78
C SER A 105 15.74 7.79 17.06
N GLY A 106 14.62 8.37 17.53
CA GLY A 106 13.93 9.46 16.85
C GLY A 106 13.12 9.01 15.63
N SER A 107 12.19 9.87 15.20
CA SER A 107 11.22 9.55 14.15
C SER A 107 11.84 9.34 12.77
N GLN A 108 12.92 10.05 12.44
CA GLN A 108 13.59 9.96 11.14
C GLN A 108 14.27 8.60 10.96
N VAL A 109 15.13 8.20 11.91
CA VAL A 109 15.83 6.90 11.86
C VAL A 109 14.83 5.76 11.92
N HIS A 110 13.82 5.85 12.80
CA HIS A 110 12.77 4.84 12.87
C HIS A 110 12.02 4.70 11.54
N THR A 111 11.63 5.81 10.90
CA THR A 111 10.93 5.79 9.61
C THR A 111 11.80 5.16 8.51
N GLN A 112 13.07 5.56 8.45
CA GLN A 112 14.00 5.04 7.45
C GLN A 112 14.19 3.52 7.58
N VAL A 113 14.49 3.03 8.79
CA VAL A 113 14.79 1.62 9.03
C VAL A 113 13.53 0.75 9.03
N MET A 114 12.48 1.18 9.73
CA MET A 114 11.29 0.35 9.97
C MET A 114 10.23 0.48 8.89
N LYS A 115 10.29 1.52 8.03
CA LYS A 115 9.36 1.67 6.89
C LYS A 115 10.06 1.58 5.55
N THR A 116 11.04 2.44 5.27
CA THR A 116 11.66 2.52 3.94
C THR A 116 12.45 1.26 3.62
N GLU A 117 13.40 0.89 4.48
CA GLU A 117 14.22 -0.32 4.29
C GLU A 117 13.38 -1.58 4.42
N ALA A 118 12.44 -1.62 5.37
CA ALA A 118 11.50 -2.72 5.53
C ALA A 118 10.66 -2.96 4.26
N LEU A 119 10.16 -1.90 3.62
CA LEU A 119 9.41 -2.01 2.37
C LEU A 119 10.30 -2.57 1.25
N ARG A 120 11.52 -2.06 1.08
CA ARG A 120 12.47 -2.57 0.07
C ARG A 120 12.76 -4.06 0.28
N GLN A 121 13.07 -4.46 1.52
CA GLN A 121 13.25 -5.87 1.88
C GLN A 121 12.04 -6.72 1.51
N ALA A 122 10.82 -6.24 1.73
CA ALA A 122 9.60 -6.97 1.38
C ALA A 122 9.44 -7.09 -0.14
N LEU A 123 9.63 -6.00 -0.89
CA LEU A 123 9.55 -6.02 -2.36
C LEU A 123 10.55 -7.00 -2.97
N ASP A 124 11.80 -6.99 -2.49
CA ASP A 124 12.85 -7.92 -2.93
C ASP A 124 12.53 -9.37 -2.55
N LYS A 125 12.11 -9.60 -1.31
CA LYS A 125 11.83 -10.94 -0.79
C LYS A 125 10.71 -11.65 -1.58
N PHE A 126 9.67 -10.92 -1.94
CA PHE A 126 8.51 -11.47 -2.65
C PHE A 126 8.59 -11.30 -4.17
N GLY A 127 9.61 -10.60 -4.68
CA GLY A 127 9.83 -10.39 -6.12
C GLY A 127 8.71 -9.60 -6.79
N PHE A 128 8.14 -8.61 -6.09
CA PHE A 128 7.05 -7.80 -6.65
C PHE A 128 7.58 -6.86 -7.73
N ASP A 129 6.91 -6.82 -8.89
CA ASP A 129 7.27 -5.98 -10.03
C ASP A 129 6.39 -4.71 -10.15
N ALA A 130 5.28 -4.64 -9.40
CA ALA A 130 4.48 -3.45 -9.18
C ALA A 130 3.98 -3.33 -7.74
N ALA A 131 3.92 -2.10 -7.22
CA ALA A 131 3.35 -1.81 -5.91
C ALA A 131 2.32 -0.68 -6.01
N ILE A 132 1.06 -1.00 -5.67
CA ILE A 132 -0.06 -0.05 -5.70
C ILE A 132 -0.11 0.69 -4.35
N GLY A 133 0.11 2.00 -4.39
CA GLY A 133 0.16 2.87 -3.20
C GLY A 133 -0.95 3.93 -3.18
N GLY A 134 -1.52 4.17 -2.00
CA GLY A 134 -2.63 5.13 -1.80
C GLY A 134 -2.20 6.59 -1.59
N ALA A 135 -1.04 6.99 -2.12
CA ALA A 135 -0.55 8.36 -2.00
C ALA A 135 -1.33 9.31 -2.92
N ARG A 136 -1.64 10.52 -2.45
CA ARG A 136 -2.36 11.52 -3.26
C ARG A 136 -1.55 12.79 -3.48
N ARG A 137 -1.78 13.46 -4.62
CA ARG A 137 -1.07 14.68 -5.05
C ARG A 137 -1.34 15.88 -4.14
N ASP A 138 -2.49 15.91 -3.48
CA ASP A 138 -2.95 16.99 -2.60
C ASP A 138 -2.49 16.83 -1.15
N GLU A 139 -1.77 15.75 -0.80
CA GLU A 139 -1.30 15.50 0.58
C GLU A 139 -0.06 16.29 0.97
N GLU A 140 0.80 16.62 0.01
CA GLU A 140 2.06 17.33 0.25
C GLU A 140 2.46 18.11 -1.00
N LYS A 141 3.03 19.31 -0.84
CA LYS A 141 3.35 20.21 -1.97
C LYS A 141 4.28 19.56 -3.00
N SER A 142 5.22 18.72 -2.56
CA SER A 142 6.16 18.03 -3.45
C SER A 142 5.47 17.05 -4.40
N ARG A 143 4.27 16.56 -4.06
CA ARG A 143 3.53 15.58 -4.86
C ARG A 143 2.67 16.20 -5.96
N ALA A 144 2.61 17.52 -6.07
CA ALA A 144 1.75 18.20 -7.04
C ALA A 144 2.02 17.79 -8.51
N LYS A 145 3.27 17.40 -8.81
CA LYS A 145 3.71 16.97 -10.16
C LYS A 145 3.91 15.46 -10.29
N GLU A 146 3.49 14.68 -9.29
CA GLU A 146 3.65 13.24 -9.32
C GLU A 146 2.81 12.59 -10.41
N ARG A 147 3.37 11.55 -11.02
CA ARG A 147 2.69 10.74 -12.03
C ARG A 147 1.96 9.58 -11.35
N VAL A 148 1.00 8.96 -12.06
CA VAL A 148 0.31 7.76 -11.56
C VAL A 148 1.30 6.60 -11.43
N PHE A 149 2.16 6.42 -12.44
CA PHE A 149 3.24 5.43 -12.44
C PHE A 149 4.58 6.08 -12.08
N SER A 150 5.31 5.44 -11.18
CA SER A 150 6.61 5.88 -10.69
C SER A 150 7.63 4.73 -10.84
N PHE A 151 8.29 4.68 -12.00
CA PHE A 151 9.25 3.62 -12.33
C PHE A 151 10.47 3.67 -11.43
N ARG A 152 10.96 2.48 -11.04
CA ARG A 152 12.13 2.30 -10.17
C ARG A 152 13.18 1.48 -10.90
N SER A 153 14.44 1.80 -10.70
CA SER A 153 15.55 0.98 -11.16
C SER A 153 15.71 -0.27 -10.28
N ALA A 154 16.53 -1.22 -10.72
CA ALA A 154 16.85 -2.43 -9.95
C ALA A 154 17.40 -2.13 -8.54
N GLY A 155 18.01 -0.96 -8.31
CA GLY A 155 18.46 -0.51 -6.99
C GLY A 155 17.39 0.21 -6.16
N HIS A 156 16.11 0.09 -6.50
CA HIS A 156 14.98 0.83 -5.92
C HIS A 156 15.09 2.36 -6.04
N ALA A 157 16.02 2.85 -6.87
CA ALA A 157 16.21 4.27 -7.07
C ALA A 157 15.18 4.80 -8.09
N TRP A 158 14.88 6.08 -7.98
CA TRP A 158 14.05 6.79 -8.95
C TRP A 158 14.94 7.68 -9.80
N ASN A 159 14.79 7.61 -11.12
CA ASN A 159 15.44 8.50 -12.06
C ASN A 159 14.35 9.29 -12.82
N PRO A 160 14.18 10.61 -12.54
CA PRO A 160 13.09 11.44 -13.03
C PRO A 160 12.85 11.47 -14.54
#